data_AF-A0A9W8HEX2-F1
#
_entry.id   AF-A0A9W8HEX2-F1
#
_cell.length_a   1.000
_cell.length_b   1.000
_cell.length_c   1.000
_cell.angle_alpha   90.00
_cell.angle_beta   90.00
_cell.angle_gamma   90.00
#
_symmetry.space_group_name_H-M   'P 1'
#
loop_
_entity.id
_entity.type
_entity.pdbx_description
1 polymer ?
#
loop_
_entity_poly.entity_id
_entity_poly.type
_entity_poly.pdbx_seq_one_letter_code
_entity_poly.pdbx_strand_id
1 'polypeptide(L)'
;MHAAARNKILVLGRADVPRAALVRSVVAAPGAPEHPATDAGDAASRIEWQIRTRYYQARVEFWIDSTEQLPADQAQLMDQWLAAPDQAEGAGERIAAAMDRETRELQAQLGEVVDAVVFAFDPRRPDTFSDILPWAHFAQQHRPAVLLCVACGERGCGSNQLKDSVFSWCIAAGWEWVDLADPDPDSDYS
;
A
#
# COMPACT_ATOMS: atom_id res chain seq x y z
N MET A 1 0.94 2.77 -31.18
CA MET A 1 1.18 2.98 -29.75
C MET A 1 1.21 1.62 -29.08
N HIS A 2 2.34 1.18 -28.56
CA HIS A 2 2.35 0.04 -27.64
C HIS A 2 1.76 0.54 -26.32
N ALA A 3 0.69 -0.09 -25.82
CA ALA A 3 0.22 0.16 -24.46
C ALA A 3 1.38 -0.11 -23.49
N ALA A 4 1.59 0.77 -22.51
CA ALA A 4 2.61 0.54 -21.51
C ALA A 4 2.29 -0.76 -20.76
N ALA A 5 3.31 -1.57 -20.48
CA ALA A 5 3.10 -2.80 -19.72
C ALA A 5 2.72 -2.44 -18.28
N ARG A 6 1.54 -2.90 -17.82
CA ARG A 6 1.14 -2.85 -16.42
C ARG A 6 1.94 -3.88 -15.63
N ASN A 7 3.11 -3.47 -15.15
CA ASN A 7 4.02 -4.34 -14.40
C ASN A 7 4.67 -3.64 -13.20
N LYS A 8 4.12 -2.49 -12.78
CA LYS A 8 4.62 -1.73 -11.64
C LYS A 8 3.80 -2.05 -10.40
N ILE A 9 4.50 -2.19 -9.28
CA ILE A 9 3.93 -2.36 -7.94
C ILE A 9 4.28 -1.10 -7.15
N LEU A 10 3.28 -0.28 -6.83
CA LEU A 10 3.49 0.96 -6.09
C LEU A 10 3.45 0.67 -4.59
N VAL A 11 4.49 1.04 -3.86
CA VAL A 11 4.64 0.79 -2.42
C VAL A 11 4.70 2.13 -1.69
N LEU A 12 3.71 2.36 -0.83
CA LEU A 12 3.40 3.66 -0.23
C LEU A 12 3.35 3.60 1.29
N GLY A 13 3.52 4.74 1.94
CA GLY A 13 3.47 4.90 3.39
C GLY A 13 4.39 6.03 3.87
N ARG A 14 4.23 6.50 5.11
CA ARG A 14 5.04 7.61 5.65
C ARG A 14 6.53 7.28 5.70
N ALA A 15 7.40 8.28 5.52
CA ALA A 15 8.86 8.14 5.48
C ALA A 15 9.47 7.25 6.59
N ASP A 16 8.85 7.19 7.76
CA ASP A 16 9.29 6.42 8.93
C ASP A 16 8.72 4.99 9.02
N VAL A 17 7.83 4.59 8.12
CA VAL A 17 7.35 3.20 7.95
C VAL A 17 8.37 2.41 7.09
N PRO A 18 8.77 1.18 7.48
CA PRO A 18 9.90 0.48 6.86
C PRO A 18 9.58 -0.21 5.50
N ARG A 19 9.16 0.56 4.49
CA ARG A 19 8.74 0.06 3.15
C ARG A 19 9.86 -0.64 2.39
N ALA A 20 11.05 -0.05 2.36
CA ALA A 20 12.19 -0.65 1.65
C ALA A 20 12.59 -1.99 2.28
N ALA A 21 12.58 -2.08 3.61
CA ALA A 21 12.84 -3.34 4.31
C ALA A 21 11.77 -4.39 3.99
N LEU A 22 10.49 -4.00 3.93
CA LEU A 22 9.38 -4.86 3.51
C LEU A 22 9.59 -5.42 2.10
N VAL A 23 9.90 -4.56 1.11
CA VAL A 23 10.09 -5.03 -0.28
C VAL A 23 11.31 -5.96 -0.36
N ARG A 24 12.40 -5.63 0.32
CA ARG A 24 13.60 -6.48 0.33
C ARG A 24 13.36 -7.83 0.97
N SER A 25 12.58 -7.92 2.04
CA SER A 25 12.29 -9.21 2.68
C SER A 25 11.49 -10.12 1.74
N VAL A 26 10.56 -9.57 0.95
CA VAL A 26 9.81 -10.29 -0.07
C VAL A 26 10.73 -10.77 -1.20
N VAL A 27 11.58 -9.87 -1.72
CA VAL A 27 12.51 -10.20 -2.81
C VAL A 27 13.59 -11.19 -2.39
N ALA A 28 13.99 -11.18 -1.10
CA ALA A 28 15.00 -12.09 -0.56
C ALA A 28 14.42 -13.41 0.00
N ALA A 29 13.10 -13.58 0.02
CA ALA A 29 12.46 -14.76 0.61
C ALA A 29 12.92 -16.06 -0.08
N PRO A 30 13.10 -17.17 0.66
CA PRO A 30 13.49 -18.46 0.08
C PRO A 30 12.45 -18.93 -0.94
N GLY A 31 12.89 -19.20 -2.17
CA GLY A 31 12.01 -19.42 -3.33
C GLY A 31 11.90 -18.22 -4.27
N ALA A 32 12.49 -17.07 -3.90
CA ALA A 32 12.69 -15.96 -4.79
C ALA A 32 13.70 -16.33 -5.91
N PRO A 33 13.45 -15.86 -7.13
CA PRO A 33 14.28 -16.17 -8.29
C PRO A 33 15.73 -15.69 -8.13
N GLU A 34 16.69 -16.51 -8.58
CA GLU A 34 18.15 -16.41 -8.40
C GLU A 34 18.85 -15.14 -8.93
N HIS A 35 18.12 -14.12 -9.36
CA HIS A 35 18.73 -12.83 -9.70
C HIS A 35 18.38 -11.79 -8.64
N PRO A 36 19.39 -11.32 -7.88
CA PRO A 36 19.16 -10.29 -6.89
C PRO A 36 18.65 -9.04 -7.60
N ALA A 37 17.71 -8.37 -6.94
CA ALA A 37 17.43 -6.96 -7.21
C ALA A 37 18.76 -6.21 -7.35
N THR A 38 18.88 -5.40 -8.40
CA THR A 38 20.03 -4.50 -8.54
C THR A 38 20.10 -3.64 -7.29
N ASP A 39 21.23 -3.72 -6.59
CA ASP A 39 21.44 -3.18 -5.25
C ASP A 39 21.28 -1.66 -5.26
N ALA A 40 20.07 -1.20 -4.97
CA ALA A 40 19.80 0.18 -4.69
C ALA A 40 19.71 0.27 -3.16
N GLY A 41 20.58 1.09 -2.56
CA GLY A 41 20.72 1.22 -1.10
C GLY A 41 19.43 1.66 -0.39
N ASP A 42 19.51 2.06 0.87
CA ASP A 42 18.33 2.51 1.66
C ASP A 42 17.52 3.68 1.06
N ALA A 43 18.02 4.28 -0.02
CA ALA A 43 17.34 5.30 -0.83
C ALA A 43 16.73 4.77 -2.15
N ALA A 44 16.62 3.46 -2.35
CA ALA A 44 16.07 2.87 -3.57
C ALA A 44 14.59 3.22 -3.76
N SER A 45 14.29 4.19 -4.61
CA SER A 45 12.91 4.46 -5.04
C SER A 45 12.37 3.38 -5.98
N ARG A 46 13.24 2.49 -6.49
CA ARG A 46 12.89 1.46 -7.48
C ARG A 46 13.67 0.17 -7.28
N ILE A 47 12.96 -0.97 -7.34
CA ILE A 47 13.55 -2.32 -7.22
C ILE A 47 12.97 -3.20 -8.32
N GLU A 48 13.82 -3.68 -9.23
CA GLU A 48 13.41 -4.65 -10.26
C GLU A 48 13.39 -6.08 -9.69
N TRP A 49 12.40 -6.87 -10.10
CA TRP A 49 12.26 -8.26 -9.67
C TRP A 49 11.75 -9.15 -10.81
N GLN A 50 12.39 -10.31 -11.00
CA GLN A 50 12.02 -11.24 -12.06
C GLN A 50 11.37 -12.50 -11.50
N ILE A 51 10.05 -12.52 -11.33
CA ILE A 51 9.31 -13.71 -10.89
C ILE A 51 9.48 -14.86 -11.89
N ARG A 52 9.93 -16.02 -11.42
CA ARG A 52 10.03 -17.26 -12.20
C ARG A 52 9.28 -18.37 -11.49
N THR A 53 8.24 -18.89 -12.12
CA THR A 53 7.52 -20.07 -11.65
C THR A 53 7.66 -21.20 -12.68
N ARG A 54 7.11 -22.38 -12.38
CA ARG A 54 7.03 -23.48 -13.35
C ARG A 54 6.20 -23.13 -14.60
N TYR A 55 5.31 -22.14 -14.49
CA TYR A 55 4.30 -21.85 -15.51
C TYR A 55 4.59 -20.58 -16.31
N TYR A 56 5.30 -19.62 -15.72
CA TYR A 56 5.60 -18.35 -16.38
C TYR A 56 6.83 -17.65 -15.82
N GLN A 57 7.30 -16.66 -16.57
CA GLN A 57 8.28 -15.68 -16.10
C GLN A 57 7.68 -14.28 -16.28
N ALA A 58 7.81 -13.45 -15.26
CA ALA A 58 7.37 -12.06 -15.29
C ALA A 58 8.49 -11.14 -14.78
N ARG A 59 8.54 -9.92 -15.31
CA ARG A 59 9.38 -8.85 -14.78
C ARG A 59 8.47 -7.80 -14.19
N VAL A 60 8.64 -7.55 -12.90
CA VAL A 60 7.91 -6.54 -12.15
C VAL A 60 8.89 -5.54 -11.58
N GLU A 61 8.41 -4.34 -11.28
CA GLU A 61 9.21 -3.29 -10.69
C GLU A 61 8.45 -2.69 -9.51
N PHE A 62 9.06 -2.70 -8.33
CA PHE A 62 8.55 -2.01 -7.17
C PHE A 62 8.95 -0.54 -7.25
N TRP A 63 7.98 0.36 -7.15
CA TRP A 63 8.18 1.79 -6.99
C TRP A 63 7.88 2.15 -5.54
N ILE A 64 8.91 2.55 -4.80
CA ILE A 64 8.79 2.86 -3.39
C ILE A 64 8.73 4.38 -3.26
N ASP A 65 7.63 4.86 -2.70
CA ASP A 65 7.42 6.29 -2.47
C ASP A 65 6.94 6.56 -1.05
N SER A 66 7.03 7.81 -0.62
CA SER A 66 6.58 8.25 0.70
C SER A 66 5.27 9.01 0.58
N THR A 67 4.37 8.79 1.53
CA THR A 67 3.20 9.65 1.69
C THR A 67 3.51 10.81 2.62
N GLU A 68 2.81 11.92 2.41
CA GLU A 68 2.82 13.05 3.31
C GLU A 68 1.60 13.01 4.22
N GLN A 69 1.73 13.59 5.41
CA GLN A 69 0.63 13.74 6.33
C GLN A 69 -0.49 14.57 5.68
N LEU A 70 -1.70 14.03 5.72
CA LEU A 70 -2.84 14.73 5.17
C LEU A 70 -3.15 16.05 5.90
N PRO A 71 -3.71 17.04 5.17
CA PRO A 71 -4.37 18.18 5.76
C PRO A 71 -5.43 17.76 6.81
N ALA A 72 -5.60 18.57 7.85
CA ALA A 72 -6.45 18.23 9.00
C ALA A 72 -7.91 17.94 8.63
N ASP A 73 -8.46 18.64 7.63
CA ASP A 73 -9.80 18.44 7.11
C ASP A 73 -9.95 17.07 6.41
N GLN A 74 -8.92 16.62 5.71
CA GLN A 74 -8.89 15.30 5.08
C GLN A 74 -8.65 14.18 6.11
N ALA A 75 -7.79 14.40 7.10
CA ALA A 75 -7.61 13.47 8.20
C ALA A 75 -8.93 13.24 8.98
N GLN A 76 -9.68 14.32 9.25
CA GLN A 76 -10.98 14.23 9.90
C GLN A 76 -12.01 13.46 9.07
N LEU A 77 -11.94 13.56 7.73
CA LEU A 77 -12.77 12.77 6.83
C LEU A 77 -12.43 11.28 6.91
N MET A 78 -11.15 10.92 7.06
CA MET A 78 -10.77 9.54 7.32
C MET A 78 -11.35 9.03 8.65
N ASP A 79 -11.22 9.81 9.72
CA ASP A 79 -11.73 9.40 11.04
C ASP A 79 -13.24 9.14 11.01
N GLN A 80 -13.99 9.97 10.28
CA GLN A 80 -15.43 9.77 10.06
C GLN A 80 -15.70 8.49 9.28
N TRP A 81 -14.90 8.20 8.25
CA TRP A 81 -15.04 6.99 7.46
C TRP A 81 -14.75 5.73 8.30
N LEU A 82 -13.66 5.72 9.05
CA LEU A 82 -13.32 4.61 9.96
C LEU A 82 -14.41 4.35 11.00
N ALA A 83 -15.11 5.40 11.45
CA ALA A 83 -16.23 5.28 12.38
C ALA A 83 -17.53 4.76 11.72
N ALA A 84 -17.72 5.01 10.43
CA ALA A 84 -18.93 4.67 9.68
C ALA A 84 -18.61 4.25 8.22
N PRO A 85 -18.04 3.06 8.00
CA PRO A 85 -17.61 2.59 6.67
C PRO A 85 -18.72 2.58 5.63
N ASP A 86 -19.94 2.23 6.04
CA ASP A 86 -21.11 2.12 5.17
C ASP A 86 -21.66 3.48 4.69
N GLN A 87 -21.27 4.60 5.33
CA GLN A 87 -21.79 5.94 5.02
C GLN A 87 -20.81 6.80 4.21
N ALA A 88 -19.67 6.26 3.82
CA ALA A 88 -18.62 7.01 3.15
C ALA A 88 -18.73 7.03 1.62
N GLU A 89 -19.93 6.81 1.09
CA GLU A 89 -20.21 7.06 -0.32
C GLU A 89 -19.87 8.52 -0.65
N GLY A 90 -19.07 8.73 -1.69
CA GLY A 90 -18.61 10.06 -2.12
C GLY A 90 -17.41 10.64 -1.34
N ALA A 91 -16.86 9.92 -0.35
CA ALA A 91 -15.60 10.32 0.30
C ALA A 91 -14.46 10.47 -0.72
N GLY A 92 -14.35 9.51 -1.64
CA GLY A 92 -13.38 9.53 -2.74
C GLY A 92 -13.50 10.76 -3.65
N GLU A 93 -14.72 11.17 -4.01
CA GLU A 93 -14.95 12.34 -4.85
C GLU A 93 -14.56 13.65 -4.16
N ARG A 94 -14.82 13.76 -2.85
CA ARG A 94 -14.42 14.93 -2.05
C ARG A 94 -12.90 15.06 -1.97
N ILE A 95 -12.19 13.94 -1.85
CA ILE A 95 -10.72 13.90 -1.86
C ILE A 95 -10.20 14.31 -3.25
N ALA A 96 -10.77 13.73 -4.31
CA ALA A 96 -10.40 14.06 -5.70
C ALA A 96 -10.57 15.56 -6.03
N ALA A 97 -11.63 16.17 -5.51
CA ALA A 97 -11.89 17.59 -5.67
C ALA A 97 -10.86 18.47 -4.94
N ALA A 98 -10.35 18.00 -3.79
CA ALA A 98 -9.34 18.68 -2.99
C ALA A 98 -7.91 18.51 -3.54
N MET A 99 -7.66 17.50 -4.38
CA MET A 99 -6.35 17.28 -4.99
C MET A 99 -6.03 18.36 -6.03
N ASP A 100 -4.79 18.84 -6.02
CA ASP A 100 -4.32 19.74 -7.09
C ASP A 100 -4.26 19.03 -8.45
N ARG A 101 -4.04 19.83 -9.49
CA ARG A 101 -3.99 19.33 -10.86
C ARG A 101 -2.78 18.43 -11.11
N GLU A 102 -1.64 18.75 -10.52
CA GLU A 102 -0.39 18.02 -10.70
C GLU A 102 -0.49 16.59 -10.16
N THR A 103 -1.05 16.44 -8.96
CA THR A 103 -1.30 15.15 -8.32
C THR A 103 -2.27 14.29 -9.14
N ARG A 104 -3.31 14.90 -9.73
CA ARG A 104 -4.24 14.19 -10.62
C ARG A 104 -3.57 13.72 -11.91
N GLU A 105 -2.73 14.57 -12.52
CA GLU A 105 -1.97 14.21 -13.72
C GLU A 105 -0.96 13.09 -13.42
N LEU A 106 -0.30 13.14 -12.26
CA LEU A 106 0.58 12.07 -11.78
C LEU A 106 -0.19 10.76 -11.60
N GLN A 107 -1.33 10.79 -10.90
CA GLN A 107 -2.17 9.61 -10.72
C GLN A 107 -2.63 9.02 -12.06
N ALA A 108 -3.01 9.86 -13.03
CA ALA A 108 -3.36 9.39 -14.36
C ALA A 108 -2.20 8.63 -15.03
N GLN A 109 -0.97 9.14 -14.93
CA GLN A 109 0.21 8.47 -15.47
C GLN A 109 0.55 7.17 -14.73
N LEU A 110 0.42 7.15 -13.40
CA LEU A 110 0.62 5.95 -12.59
C LEU A 110 -0.41 4.86 -12.95
N GLY A 111 -1.67 5.24 -13.18
CA GLY A 111 -2.75 4.32 -13.51
C GLY A 111 -2.55 3.53 -14.81
N GLU A 112 -1.73 4.04 -15.74
CA GLU A 112 -1.41 3.34 -16.98
C GLU A 112 -0.41 2.18 -16.79
N VAL A 113 0.38 2.20 -15.72
CA VAL A 113 1.52 1.27 -15.54
C VAL A 113 1.47 0.46 -14.24
N VAL A 114 0.74 0.95 -13.23
CA VAL A 114 0.59 0.29 -11.93
C VAL A 114 -0.47 -0.79 -12.02
N ASP A 115 -0.09 -2.01 -11.65
CA ASP A 115 -0.98 -3.17 -11.57
C ASP A 115 -1.27 -3.58 -10.13
N ALA A 116 -0.43 -3.16 -9.19
CA ALA A 116 -0.64 -3.42 -7.77
C ALA A 116 -0.25 -2.22 -6.91
N VAL A 117 -0.96 -2.01 -5.80
CA VAL A 117 -0.63 -1.02 -4.77
C VAL A 117 -0.46 -1.72 -3.43
N VAL A 118 0.61 -1.40 -2.73
CA VAL A 118 0.89 -1.83 -1.37
C VAL A 118 0.99 -0.58 -0.51
N PHE A 119 0.05 -0.40 0.40
CA PHE A 119 0.07 0.69 1.36
C PHE A 119 0.50 0.16 2.73
N ALA A 120 1.63 0.64 3.24
CA ALA A 120 2.19 0.25 4.52
C ALA A 120 2.00 1.36 5.54
N PHE A 121 1.57 1.00 6.75
CA PHE A 121 1.38 1.95 7.86
C PHE A 121 1.81 1.35 9.21
N ASP A 122 1.97 2.19 10.22
CA ASP A 122 2.32 1.77 11.58
C ASP A 122 1.05 1.73 12.45
N PRO A 123 0.59 0.55 12.91
CA PRO A 123 -0.64 0.44 13.71
C PRO A 123 -0.56 1.14 15.08
N ARG A 124 0.63 1.54 15.53
CA ARG A 124 0.82 2.37 16.75
C ARG A 124 0.57 3.85 16.50
N ARG A 125 0.57 4.25 15.23
CA ARG A 125 0.46 5.62 14.75
C ARG A 125 -0.68 5.66 13.73
N PRO A 126 -1.95 5.64 14.20
CA PRO A 126 -3.14 5.58 13.34
C PRO A 126 -3.17 6.68 12.27
N ASP A 127 -2.55 7.82 12.54
CA ASP A 127 -2.42 8.91 11.60
C ASP A 127 -1.62 8.54 10.34
N THR A 128 -0.71 7.55 10.42
CA THR A 128 -0.01 7.02 9.24
C THR A 128 -0.92 6.25 8.31
N PHE A 129 -2.06 5.74 8.79
CA PHE A 129 -3.06 5.07 7.96
C PHE A 129 -3.87 6.08 7.15
N SER A 130 -4.18 7.25 7.72
CA SER A 130 -5.03 8.27 7.07
C SER A 130 -4.53 8.66 5.69
N ASP A 131 -3.21 8.65 5.48
CA ASP A 131 -2.55 8.98 4.23
C ASP A 131 -2.94 8.07 3.04
N ILE A 132 -3.65 6.96 3.28
CA ILE A 132 -4.20 6.10 2.22
C ILE A 132 -5.30 6.79 1.41
N LEU A 133 -5.96 7.85 1.92
CA LEU A 133 -7.15 8.44 1.30
C LEU A 133 -6.98 8.81 -0.20
N PRO A 134 -5.95 9.57 -0.62
CA PRO A 134 -5.76 9.88 -2.04
C PRO A 134 -5.53 8.63 -2.90
N TRP A 135 -4.98 7.58 -2.30
CA TRP A 135 -4.66 6.32 -2.96
C TRP A 135 -5.85 5.36 -3.01
N ALA A 136 -6.77 5.44 -2.05
CA ALA A 136 -8.06 4.78 -2.11
C ALA A 136 -8.89 5.32 -3.29
N HIS A 137 -8.89 6.64 -3.50
CA HIS A 137 -9.50 7.24 -4.70
C HIS A 137 -8.79 6.78 -5.99
N PHE A 138 -7.46 6.82 -6.03
CA PHE A 138 -6.68 6.28 -7.15
C PHE A 138 -7.08 4.83 -7.50
N ALA A 139 -7.21 3.97 -6.48
CA ALA A 139 -7.59 2.57 -6.65
C ALA A 139 -9.00 2.41 -7.24
N GLN A 140 -9.96 3.22 -6.81
CA GLN A 140 -11.32 3.22 -7.38
C GLN A 140 -11.32 3.64 -8.86
N GLN A 141 -10.54 4.65 -9.21
CA GLN A 141 -10.47 5.20 -10.56
C GLN A 141 -9.73 4.29 -11.54
N HIS A 142 -8.57 3.76 -11.14
CA HIS A 142 -7.65 3.07 -12.06
C HIS A 142 -7.69 1.54 -11.94
N ARG A 143 -8.37 1.01 -10.92
CA ARG A 143 -8.56 -0.42 -10.65
C ARG A 143 -7.29 -1.25 -10.86
N PRO A 144 -6.24 -1.04 -10.04
CA PRO A 144 -5.15 -2.00 -9.94
C PRO A 144 -5.69 -3.41 -9.66
N ALA A 145 -5.01 -4.44 -10.15
CA ALA A 145 -5.42 -5.82 -9.95
C ALA A 145 -5.26 -6.28 -8.49
N VAL A 146 -4.29 -5.70 -7.76
CA VAL A 146 -4.00 -6.04 -6.36
C VAL A 146 -3.90 -4.77 -5.51
N LEU A 147 -4.55 -4.79 -4.35
CA LEU A 147 -4.52 -3.71 -3.37
C LEU A 147 -4.24 -4.32 -1.99
N LEU A 148 -3.07 -4.05 -1.42
CA LEU A 148 -2.66 -4.55 -0.11
C LEU A 148 -2.55 -3.41 0.90
N CYS A 149 -3.14 -3.59 2.07
CA CYS A 149 -2.96 -2.74 3.24
C CYS A 149 -2.16 -3.50 4.28
N VAL A 150 -0.93 -3.05 4.56
CA VAL A 150 0.05 -3.78 5.36
C VAL A 150 0.34 -3.03 6.65
N ALA A 151 0.01 -3.65 7.78
CA ALA A 151 0.41 -3.15 9.09
C ALA A 151 1.87 -3.56 9.36
N CYS A 152 2.76 -2.57 9.40
CA CYS A 152 4.19 -2.72 9.59
C CYS A 152 4.60 -2.04 10.91
N GLY A 153 5.02 -2.80 11.91
CA GLY A 153 5.43 -2.25 13.20
C GLY A 153 6.11 -3.27 14.10
N GLU A 154 6.65 -2.79 15.22
CA GLU A 154 7.17 -3.68 16.26
C GLU A 154 6.03 -4.49 16.89
N ARG A 155 6.35 -5.74 17.23
CA ARG A 155 5.40 -6.74 17.72
C ARG A 155 4.57 -6.23 18.92
N GLY A 156 3.30 -6.62 18.96
CA GLY A 156 2.46 -6.52 20.16
C GLY A 156 1.97 -5.12 20.52
N CYS A 157 2.06 -4.15 19.61
CA CYS A 157 1.60 -2.79 19.87
C CYS A 157 0.60 -2.31 18.82
N GLY A 158 -0.67 -2.26 19.23
CA GLY A 158 -1.79 -1.67 18.52
C GLY A 158 -3.06 -1.91 19.34
N SER A 159 -4.03 -0.98 19.33
CA SER A 159 -5.33 -1.29 19.92
C SER A 159 -6.10 -2.22 18.98
N ASN A 160 -6.65 -3.32 19.51
CA ASN A 160 -7.46 -4.25 18.70
C ASN A 160 -8.62 -3.52 18.01
N GLN A 161 -9.20 -2.51 18.67
CA GLN A 161 -10.27 -1.69 18.11
C GLN A 161 -9.85 -0.93 16.84
N LEU A 162 -8.65 -0.35 16.80
CA LEU A 162 -8.17 0.33 15.60
C LEU A 162 -7.93 -0.67 14.47
N LYS A 163 -7.32 -1.83 14.78
CA LYS A 163 -7.10 -2.90 13.80
C LYS A 163 -8.43 -3.37 13.19
N ASP A 164 -9.46 -3.57 14.01
CA ASP A 164 -10.79 -3.98 13.56
C ASP A 164 -11.45 -2.94 12.64
N SER A 165 -11.32 -1.64 12.98
CA SER A 165 -11.84 -0.55 12.13
C SER A 165 -11.11 -0.47 10.80
N VAL A 166 -9.77 -0.55 10.80
CA VAL A 166 -8.97 -0.53 9.57
C VAL A 166 -9.24 -1.77 8.73
N PHE A 167 -9.28 -2.96 9.34
CA PHE A 167 -9.64 -4.21 8.67
C PHE A 167 -11.00 -4.10 7.99
N SER A 168 -12.02 -3.64 8.72
CA SER A 168 -13.38 -3.46 8.19
C SER A 168 -13.39 -2.48 7.01
N TRP A 169 -12.64 -1.39 7.11
CA TRP A 169 -12.47 -0.44 6.03
C TRP A 169 -11.79 -1.08 4.82
N CYS A 170 -10.72 -1.87 5.00
CA CYS A 170 -10.01 -2.52 3.92
C CYS A 170 -10.95 -3.42 3.11
N ILE A 171 -11.74 -4.25 3.79
CA ILE A 171 -12.72 -5.13 3.14
C ILE A 171 -13.76 -4.30 2.37
N ALA A 172 -14.32 -3.25 2.97
CA ALA A 172 -15.31 -2.40 2.31
C ALA A 172 -14.74 -1.63 1.10
N ALA A 173 -13.47 -1.22 1.17
CA ALA A 173 -12.78 -0.47 0.13
C ALA A 173 -12.11 -1.35 -0.94
N GLY A 174 -12.17 -2.68 -0.81
CA GLY A 174 -11.58 -3.64 -1.74
C GLY A 174 -10.06 -3.85 -1.59
N TRP A 175 -9.51 -3.52 -0.42
CA TRP A 175 -8.12 -3.77 -0.05
C TRP A 175 -8.00 -5.07 0.75
N GLU A 176 -6.96 -5.85 0.47
CA GLU A 176 -6.60 -7.01 1.27
C GLU A 176 -5.75 -6.57 2.47
N TRP A 177 -6.11 -7.05 3.67
CA TRP A 177 -5.41 -6.74 4.91
C TRP A 177 -4.29 -7.75 5.18
N VAL A 178 -3.11 -7.24 5.54
CA VAL A 178 -1.96 -8.05 5.95
C VAL A 178 -1.39 -7.49 7.26
N ASP A 179 -1.45 -8.27 8.33
CA ASP A 179 -0.84 -7.90 9.60
C ASP A 179 0.55 -8.57 9.72
N LEU A 180 1.62 -7.78 9.62
CA LEU A 180 2.98 -8.24 9.87
C LEU A 180 3.45 -7.93 11.31
N ALA A 181 2.64 -7.21 12.08
CA ALA A 181 2.92 -6.83 13.46
C ALA A 181 2.35 -7.85 14.47
N ASP A 182 1.38 -8.67 14.07
CA ASP A 182 0.83 -9.77 14.87
C ASP A 182 1.65 -11.05 14.67
N PRO A 183 2.20 -11.68 15.73
CA PRO A 183 2.76 -13.01 15.61
C PRO A 183 1.67 -14.00 15.20
N ASP A 184 1.97 -14.83 14.22
CA ASP A 184 1.13 -15.97 13.86
C ASP A 184 0.80 -16.77 15.14
N PRO A 185 -0.49 -16.93 15.52
CA PRO A 185 -0.87 -17.65 16.73
C PRO A 185 -0.41 -19.12 16.71
N ASP A 186 -0.08 -19.64 15.53
CA ASP A 186 0.41 -21.00 15.35
C ASP A 186 1.95 -21.13 15.54
N SER A 187 2.66 -20.03 15.80
CA SER A 187 4.13 -20.04 16.00
C SER A 187 4.59 -20.66 17.32
N ASP A 188 3.69 -20.88 18.29
CA ASP A 188 3.98 -21.54 19.57
C ASP A 188 3.96 -23.09 19.49
N TYR A 189 3.67 -23.67 18.32
CA TYR A 189 3.66 -25.13 18.10
C TYR A 189 4.97 -25.69 17.50
N SER A 190 6.08 -24.96 17.60
CA SER A 190 7.41 -25.39 17.11
C SER A 190 8.33 -25.92 18.21
#